data_AF-A0A0P5Z7Z6-F1
#
_entry.id   AF-A0A0P5Z7Z6-F1
#
_cell.length_a   1.000
_cell.length_b   1.000
_cell.length_c   1.000
_cell.angle_alpha   90.00
_cell.angle_beta   90.00
_cell.angle_gamma   90.00
#
_symmetry.space_group_name_H-M   'P 1'
#
loop_
_entity.id
_entity.type
_entity.pdbx_description
1 polymer ?
#
loop_
_entity_poly.entity_id
_entity_poly.type
_entity_poly.pdbx_seq_one_letter_code
_entity_poly.pdbx_strand_id
1 'polypeptide(L)'
;MPDTLDPHPSAFVAMANGAGNCRKQNGRVETRPCLEINFIPVPGTNDEQFQKDFPAYKDGLVYSNPGRYVLMPEYPKKAEIVYNLKPRPDDVYVLTFPKCGTTWMQELVWLVTNQCDFEKAKTPLNIRSPFLEMNYMLPKVLTDKYERDAIVYQTGIPGISKFLEILDYWNLRDVLRPHVKKLVNMVCGHVMRDVQEMEQMTETRIIKSHLPLYLLNPELLKTSKVVYVARNPKDVLVSYFHYHKLIHFHQFTGDLESFADYFMSDKVYASPFFPHLLDAWSKRHHPNLLFVFYEDLKRDLRGEIQKVVSFLGKSLSEEQLTKLTEHLRLDQFAKNEAVNYEVCKELGFMNNSGHFIRKGKTGDWKNHFSPELNAKIDLWIESNLQGTDLSFVTELDQQD
;
A
#
# COMPACT_ATOMS: atom_id res chain seq x y z
N MET A 1 29.52 -28.40 0.40
CA MET A 1 29.59 -27.31 1.40
C MET A 1 28.49 -26.35 1.02
N PRO A 2 27.46 -26.12 1.86
CA PRO A 2 26.41 -25.19 1.51
C PRO A 2 26.90 -23.77 1.78
N ASP A 3 26.78 -22.93 0.75
CA ASP A 3 27.10 -21.51 0.78
C ASP A 3 26.34 -20.83 1.94
N THR A 4 27.12 -20.12 2.74
CA THR A 4 26.68 -19.35 3.88
C THR A 4 25.71 -18.25 3.43
N LEU A 5 24.49 -18.29 3.96
CA LEU A 5 23.60 -17.13 4.04
C LEU A 5 24.41 -15.96 4.60
N ASP A 6 24.61 -14.93 3.77
CA ASP A 6 25.32 -13.72 4.14
C ASP A 6 24.58 -13.08 5.34
N PRO A 7 25.21 -12.95 6.52
CA PRO A 7 24.53 -12.42 7.68
C PRO A 7 24.15 -10.96 7.42
N HIS A 8 22.86 -10.65 7.56
CA HIS A 8 22.36 -9.27 7.57
C HIS A 8 23.25 -8.41 8.49
N PRO A 9 23.80 -7.27 8.01
CA PRO A 9 24.44 -6.33 8.91
C PRO A 9 23.38 -5.75 9.83
N SER A 10 23.39 -6.26 11.05
CA SER A 10 22.70 -5.72 12.22
C SER A 10 23.14 -4.28 12.49
N ALA A 11 22.25 -3.54 13.15
CA ALA A 11 22.41 -2.19 13.69
C ALA A 11 22.34 -1.03 12.68
N PHE A 12 21.14 -0.47 12.54
CA PHE A 12 20.91 0.93 12.23
C PHE A 12 21.71 1.81 13.19
N VAL A 13 22.77 2.46 12.70
CA VAL A 13 23.35 3.64 13.34
C VAL A 13 22.93 4.84 12.50
N ALA A 14 22.12 5.70 13.11
CA ALA A 14 21.74 6.99 12.56
C ALA A 14 22.99 7.84 12.29
N MET A 15 23.10 8.35 11.06
CA MET A 15 23.92 9.51 10.73
C MET A 15 23.02 10.50 10.00
N ALA A 16 22.52 11.48 10.76
CA ALA A 16 22.02 12.72 10.19
C ALA A 16 23.22 13.63 9.89
N ASN A 17 23.30 14.15 8.67
CA ASN A 17 23.65 15.54 8.35
C ASN A 17 23.91 15.69 6.85
N GLY A 18 22.94 16.27 6.14
CA GLY A 18 23.04 16.61 4.73
C GLY A 18 21.88 17.52 4.33
N ALA A 19 21.99 18.83 4.61
CA ALA A 19 21.07 19.80 4.03
C ALA A 19 21.50 20.06 2.58
N GLY A 20 21.13 19.17 1.66
CA GLY A 20 21.32 19.37 0.22
C GLY A 20 20.31 20.37 -0.34
N ASN A 21 20.74 21.58 -0.67
CA ASN A 21 19.92 22.55 -1.39
C ASN A 21 19.65 22.08 -2.83
N CYS A 22 18.38 21.89 -3.23
CA CYS A 22 18.01 21.60 -4.62
C CYS A 22 17.41 22.83 -5.34
N ARG A 23 18.07 23.20 -6.44
CA ARG A 23 17.81 24.22 -7.49
C ARG A 23 16.80 25.37 -7.22
N LYS A 24 17.33 26.60 -7.27
CA LYS A 24 16.57 27.85 -7.43
C LYS A 24 15.83 27.86 -8.79
N GLN A 25 14.49 27.87 -8.76
CA GLN A 25 13.69 28.41 -9.86
C GLN A 25 12.98 29.69 -9.39
N ASN A 26 13.13 30.77 -10.14
CA ASN A 26 12.31 31.98 -10.07
C ASN A 26 12.31 32.78 -8.75
N GLY A 27 13.47 32.95 -8.09
CA GLY A 27 13.67 34.03 -7.11
C GLY A 27 12.86 33.94 -5.80
N ARG A 28 12.00 32.93 -5.63
CA ARG A 28 11.36 32.57 -4.36
C ARG A 28 12.14 31.39 -3.77
N VAL A 29 12.66 31.56 -2.56
CA VAL A 29 13.30 30.49 -1.80
C VAL A 29 12.18 29.62 -1.21
N GLU A 30 11.67 28.66 -1.99
CA GLU A 30 11.00 27.49 -1.41
C GLU A 30 12.08 26.46 -1.09
N THR A 31 12.43 26.28 0.18
CA THR A 31 13.28 25.18 0.63
C THR A 31 12.49 23.89 0.55
N ARG A 32 12.67 23.10 -0.52
CA ARG A 32 12.09 21.75 -0.63
C ARG A 32 13.08 20.72 -0.08
N PRO A 33 12.61 19.70 0.67
CA PRO A 33 13.45 18.57 1.05
C PRO A 33 14.11 17.91 -0.18
N CYS A 34 15.41 17.67 -0.11
CA CYS A 34 16.11 16.89 -1.14
C CYS A 34 15.94 15.39 -0.83
N LEU A 35 15.63 14.60 -1.85
CA LEU A 35 15.59 13.15 -1.74
C LEU A 35 17.00 12.60 -1.92
N GLU A 36 17.73 12.41 -0.82
CA GLU A 36 19.09 11.84 -0.83
C GLU A 36 19.05 10.31 -0.86
N ILE A 37 18.32 9.75 -1.83
CA ILE A 37 18.11 8.31 -1.99
C ILE A 37 18.44 7.89 -3.41
N ASN A 38 19.37 6.94 -3.52
CA ASN A 38 19.69 6.29 -4.79
C ASN A 38 18.83 5.05 -4.98
N PHE A 39 18.64 4.62 -6.22
CA PHE A 39 17.92 3.38 -6.53
C PHE A 39 18.83 2.46 -7.33
N ILE A 40 18.96 1.22 -6.86
CA ILE A 40 19.91 0.23 -7.38
C ILE A 40 19.12 -1.00 -7.84
N PRO A 41 19.43 -1.63 -8.99
CA PRO A 41 18.79 -2.88 -9.41
C PRO A 41 18.92 -3.98 -8.35
N VAL A 42 17.84 -4.73 -8.11
CA VAL A 42 17.86 -5.90 -7.22
C VAL A 42 18.57 -7.06 -7.94
N PRO A 43 19.65 -7.63 -7.38
CA PRO A 43 20.34 -8.74 -8.02
C PRO A 43 19.44 -9.96 -8.23
N GLY A 44 19.51 -10.53 -9.44
CA GLY A 44 18.78 -11.74 -9.82
C GLY A 44 17.32 -11.53 -10.25
N THR A 45 16.79 -10.29 -10.21
CA THR A 45 15.42 -10.03 -10.72
C THR A 45 15.35 -9.90 -12.24
N ASN A 46 16.48 -10.00 -12.94
CA ASN A 46 16.54 -10.06 -14.40
C ASN A 46 16.88 -11.47 -14.91
N ASP A 47 17.05 -12.43 -14.01
CA ASP A 47 17.41 -13.80 -14.36
C ASP A 47 16.21 -14.52 -14.99
N GLU A 48 16.49 -15.50 -15.86
CA GLU A 48 15.47 -16.23 -16.62
C GLU A 48 14.40 -16.85 -15.72
N GLN A 49 14.81 -17.50 -14.62
CA GLN A 49 13.88 -18.12 -13.68
C GLN A 49 12.97 -17.09 -12.99
N PHE A 50 13.52 -15.94 -12.57
CA PHE A 50 12.72 -14.88 -11.96
C PHE A 50 11.70 -14.32 -12.96
N GLN A 51 12.11 -14.11 -14.21
CA GLN A 51 11.23 -13.59 -15.26
C GLN A 51 10.13 -14.58 -15.64
N LYS A 52 10.39 -15.88 -15.54
CA LYS A 52 9.37 -16.92 -15.70
C LYS A 52 8.32 -16.87 -14.59
N ASP A 53 8.76 -16.66 -13.36
CA ASP A 53 7.88 -16.62 -12.19
C ASP A 53 7.15 -15.26 -12.04
N PHE A 54 7.76 -14.15 -12.48
CA PHE A 54 7.22 -12.79 -12.48
C PHE A 54 7.26 -12.15 -13.90
N PRO A 55 6.44 -12.63 -14.86
CA PRO A 55 6.44 -12.13 -16.24
C PRO A 55 6.06 -10.65 -16.39
N ALA A 56 5.44 -10.05 -15.37
CA ALA A 56 5.14 -8.63 -15.33
C ALA A 56 6.36 -7.75 -15.00
N TYR A 57 7.40 -8.30 -14.37
CA TYR A 57 8.57 -7.55 -13.89
C TYR A 57 9.71 -7.57 -14.91
N LYS A 58 9.41 -7.25 -16.17
CA LYS A 58 10.34 -7.39 -17.31
C LYS A 58 11.68 -6.67 -17.15
N ASP A 59 11.65 -5.53 -16.47
CA ASP A 59 12.82 -4.68 -16.22
C ASP A 59 13.45 -4.95 -14.83
N GLY A 60 13.03 -6.06 -14.19
CA GLY A 60 13.40 -6.41 -12.83
C GLY A 60 12.80 -5.46 -11.80
N LEU A 61 13.44 -5.41 -10.62
CA LEU A 61 13.09 -4.52 -9.52
C LEU A 61 14.30 -3.66 -9.15
N VAL A 62 14.04 -2.58 -8.42
CA VAL A 62 15.07 -1.72 -7.84
C VAL A 62 14.85 -1.59 -6.34
N TYR A 63 15.90 -1.30 -5.58
CA TYR A 63 15.79 -0.98 -4.16
C TYR A 63 16.37 0.41 -3.84
N SER A 64 15.79 1.09 -2.84
CA SER A 64 16.31 2.36 -2.32
C SER A 64 17.60 2.18 -1.53
N ASN A 65 18.53 3.12 -1.63
CA ASN A 65 19.75 3.16 -0.84
C ASN A 65 19.93 4.57 -0.25
N PRO A 66 19.90 4.72 1.08
CA PRO A 66 19.80 3.68 2.11
C PRO A 66 18.40 3.04 2.23
N GLY A 67 18.29 1.97 3.02
CA GLY A 67 17.02 1.37 3.47
C GLY A 67 16.53 0.14 2.68
N ARG A 68 17.10 -0.13 1.50
CA ARG A 68 16.89 -1.34 0.67
C ARG A 68 15.45 -1.65 0.27
N TYR A 69 14.53 -0.68 0.32
CA TYR A 69 13.12 -0.92 0.02
C TYR A 69 12.87 -1.08 -1.47
N VAL A 70 12.23 -2.19 -1.84
CA VAL A 70 12.09 -2.71 -3.20
C VAL A 70 10.87 -2.10 -3.88
N LEU A 71 11.10 -1.53 -5.05
CA LEU A 71 10.15 -0.75 -5.83
C LEU A 71 10.22 -1.14 -7.31
N MET A 72 9.22 -0.70 -8.06
CA MET A 72 9.22 -0.80 -9.51
C MET A 72 10.26 0.15 -10.12
N PRO A 73 10.92 -0.22 -11.23
CA PRO A 73 12.00 0.57 -11.85
C PRO A 73 11.56 1.94 -12.39
N GLU A 74 10.25 2.19 -12.49
CA GLU A 74 9.71 3.49 -12.87
C GLU A 74 9.59 4.48 -11.71
N TYR A 75 9.45 3.98 -10.48
CA TYR A 75 9.29 4.82 -9.29
C TYR A 75 10.45 5.81 -9.07
N PRO A 76 11.74 5.43 -9.23
CA PRO A 76 12.88 6.34 -9.02
C PRO A 76 12.77 7.66 -9.79
N LYS A 77 12.22 7.64 -11.00
CA LYS A 77 12.07 8.82 -11.87
C LYS A 77 11.08 9.85 -11.31
N LYS A 78 10.23 9.43 -10.38
CA LYS A 78 9.10 10.20 -9.85
C LYS A 78 9.10 10.25 -8.31
N ALA A 79 10.09 9.64 -7.66
CA ALA A 79 10.18 9.52 -6.20
C ALA A 79 10.17 10.89 -5.51
N GLU A 80 10.85 11.90 -6.08
CA GLU A 80 10.85 13.26 -5.55
C GLU A 80 9.44 13.88 -5.49
N ILE A 81 8.54 13.52 -6.42
CA ILE A 81 7.17 14.05 -6.44
C ILE A 81 6.42 13.56 -5.19
N VAL A 82 6.53 12.26 -4.91
CA VAL A 82 5.93 11.62 -3.73
C VAL A 82 6.55 12.15 -2.44
N TYR A 83 7.88 12.20 -2.37
CA TYR A 83 8.63 12.67 -1.21
C TYR A 83 8.29 14.13 -0.84
N ASN A 84 7.98 14.96 -1.83
CA ASN A 84 7.68 16.37 -1.64
C ASN A 84 6.20 16.69 -1.42
N LEU A 85 5.30 15.70 -1.36
CA LEU A 85 3.91 15.97 -0.96
C LEU A 85 3.91 16.63 0.43
N LYS A 86 3.52 17.90 0.48
CA LYS A 86 3.52 18.67 1.73
C LYS A 86 2.44 18.11 2.67
N PRO A 87 2.78 17.60 3.86
CA PRO A 87 1.81 17.15 4.84
C PRO A 87 1.01 18.36 5.37
N ARG A 88 -0.26 18.14 5.75
CA ARG A 88 -1.12 19.15 6.39
C ARG A 88 -1.46 18.75 7.82
N PRO A 89 -1.72 19.71 8.72
CA PRO A 89 -2.02 19.41 10.12
C PRO A 89 -3.22 18.48 10.33
N ASP A 90 -4.18 18.48 9.42
CA ASP A 90 -5.38 17.66 9.49
C ASP A 90 -5.27 16.33 8.73
N ASP A 91 -4.21 16.10 7.95
CA ASP A 91 -4.04 14.83 7.24
C ASP A 91 -3.90 13.64 8.20
N VAL A 92 -4.39 12.50 7.73
CA VAL A 92 -4.13 11.20 8.35
C VAL A 92 -3.58 10.25 7.30
N TYR A 93 -2.41 9.67 7.57
CA TYR A 93 -1.80 8.65 6.71
C TYR A 93 -2.08 7.27 7.28
N VAL A 94 -2.56 6.35 6.44
CA VAL A 94 -2.67 4.92 6.76
C VAL A 94 -1.50 4.21 6.10
N LEU A 95 -0.49 3.89 6.90
CA LEU A 95 0.76 3.26 6.46
C LEU A 95 0.79 1.79 6.83
N THR A 96 1.21 0.93 5.91
CA THR A 96 1.28 -0.50 6.18
C THR A 96 2.27 -1.17 5.25
N PHE A 97 2.93 -2.23 5.68
CA PHE A 97 3.40 -3.21 4.70
C PHE A 97 2.17 -3.81 3.98
N PRO A 98 2.21 -4.09 2.66
CA PRO A 98 1.06 -4.66 1.96
C PRO A 98 0.44 -5.86 2.68
N LYS A 99 -0.91 -5.92 2.68
CA LYS A 99 -1.69 -7.03 3.24
C LYS A 99 -1.71 -7.14 4.78
N CYS A 100 -1.38 -6.05 5.48
CA CYS A 100 -1.50 -5.97 6.94
C CYS A 100 -2.85 -5.40 7.46
N GLY A 101 -3.86 -5.20 6.61
CA GLY A 101 -5.17 -4.67 7.03
C GLY A 101 -5.45 -3.21 6.63
N THR A 102 -4.70 -2.68 5.66
CA THR A 102 -4.77 -1.30 5.17
C THR A 102 -6.19 -0.85 4.82
N THR A 103 -6.92 -1.64 4.02
CA THR A 103 -8.28 -1.33 3.58
C THR A 103 -9.25 -1.17 4.74
N TRP A 104 -9.11 -2.03 5.76
CA TRP A 104 -9.93 -1.98 6.96
C TRP A 104 -9.68 -0.70 7.76
N MET A 105 -8.40 -0.36 7.93
CA MET A 105 -7.99 0.86 8.63
C MET A 105 -8.32 2.14 7.86
N GLN A 106 -8.21 2.14 6.52
CA GLN A 106 -8.63 3.27 5.69
C GLN A 106 -10.11 3.58 5.87
N GLU A 107 -10.98 2.55 5.87
CA GLU A 107 -12.41 2.76 6.11
C GLU A 107 -12.67 3.32 7.50
N LEU A 108 -12.08 2.72 8.52
CA LEU A 108 -12.21 3.15 9.92
C LEU A 108 -11.79 4.61 10.08
N VAL A 109 -10.57 4.96 9.68
CA VAL A 109 -10.02 6.32 9.80
C VAL A 109 -10.89 7.32 9.02
N TRP A 110 -11.35 6.95 7.83
CA TRP A 110 -12.19 7.83 7.02
C TRP A 110 -13.55 8.09 7.67
N LEU A 111 -14.25 7.05 8.14
CA LEU A 111 -15.54 7.19 8.83
C LEU A 111 -15.40 7.98 10.12
N VAL A 112 -14.37 7.73 10.94
CA VAL A 112 -14.11 8.49 12.16
C VAL A 112 -13.86 9.97 11.85
N THR A 113 -13.09 10.25 10.80
CA THR A 113 -12.77 11.64 10.40
C THR A 113 -14.02 12.38 9.91
N ASN A 114 -14.94 11.67 9.26
CA ASN A 114 -16.18 12.19 8.68
C ASN A 114 -17.41 11.89 9.54
N GLN A 115 -17.27 11.78 10.86
CA GLN A 115 -18.38 11.66 11.82
C GLN A 115 -19.37 10.52 11.53
N CYS A 116 -18.84 9.39 11.05
CA CYS A 116 -19.61 8.22 10.64
C CYS A 116 -20.64 8.51 9.54
N ASP A 117 -20.29 9.34 8.56
CA ASP A 117 -21.08 9.53 7.34
C ASP A 117 -21.04 8.28 6.43
N PHE A 118 -21.88 7.31 6.76
CA PHE A 118 -22.00 6.05 6.02
C PHE A 118 -22.57 6.22 4.60
N GLU A 119 -23.33 7.29 4.34
CA GLU A 119 -23.87 7.55 3.01
C GLU A 119 -22.77 8.00 2.06
N LYS A 120 -21.93 8.95 2.48
CA LYS A 120 -20.76 9.37 1.71
C LYS A 120 -19.72 8.24 1.59
N ALA A 121 -19.63 7.35 2.59
CA ALA A 121 -18.74 6.17 2.57
C ALA A 121 -19.05 5.14 1.49
N LYS A 122 -20.25 5.16 0.89
CA LYS A 122 -20.59 4.34 -0.30
C LYS A 122 -19.76 4.69 -1.53
N THR A 123 -19.12 5.87 -1.54
CA THR A 123 -18.13 6.23 -2.55
C THR A 123 -16.95 5.24 -2.51
N PRO A 124 -16.40 4.76 -3.64
CA PRO A 124 -15.26 3.86 -3.66
C PRO A 124 -14.07 4.35 -2.80
N LEU A 125 -13.47 3.44 -2.04
CA LEU A 125 -12.46 3.76 -1.04
C LEU A 125 -11.22 4.44 -1.62
N ASN A 126 -10.80 4.07 -2.83
CA ASN A 126 -9.65 4.69 -3.50
C ASN A 126 -9.87 6.17 -3.87
N ILE A 127 -11.12 6.62 -4.00
CA ILE A 127 -11.46 8.03 -4.22
C ILE A 127 -11.43 8.80 -2.89
N ARG A 128 -11.93 8.16 -1.83
CA ARG A 128 -12.01 8.71 -0.47
C ARG A 128 -10.66 8.74 0.24
N SER A 129 -9.84 7.74 0.00
CA SER A 129 -8.50 7.57 0.56
C SER A 129 -7.49 7.25 -0.55
N PRO A 130 -6.90 8.29 -1.15
CA PRO A 130 -5.98 8.14 -2.27
C PRO A 130 -4.73 7.32 -1.94
N PHE A 131 -4.25 6.54 -2.91
CA PHE A 131 -3.03 5.74 -2.78
C PHE A 131 -1.83 6.49 -3.35
N LEU A 132 -0.98 7.00 -2.46
CA LEU A 132 0.06 7.99 -2.73
C LEU A 132 1.00 7.62 -3.90
N GLU A 133 1.57 6.42 -3.87
CA GLU A 133 2.58 6.01 -4.84
C GLU A 133 2.02 5.34 -6.11
N MET A 134 0.70 5.08 -6.18
CA MET A 134 0.10 4.22 -7.21
C MET A 134 0.41 4.66 -8.64
N ASN A 135 0.27 5.95 -8.93
CA ASN A 135 0.51 6.53 -10.26
C ASN A 135 1.99 6.54 -10.69
N TYR A 136 2.88 6.20 -9.76
CA TYR A 136 4.32 6.32 -9.93
C TYR A 136 5.02 4.96 -10.00
N MET A 137 4.30 3.87 -9.73
CA MET A 137 4.85 2.51 -9.79
C MET A 137 4.92 1.92 -11.20
N LEU A 138 4.13 2.41 -12.15
CA LEU A 138 3.99 1.80 -13.46
C LEU A 138 4.52 2.68 -14.60
N PRO A 139 5.04 2.07 -15.69
CA PRO A 139 5.32 2.78 -16.93
C PRO A 139 4.07 3.47 -17.44
N LYS A 140 4.24 4.66 -18.02
CA LYS A 140 3.12 5.49 -18.48
C LYS A 140 2.18 4.75 -19.45
N VAL A 141 2.72 3.87 -20.29
CA VAL A 141 1.93 3.08 -21.25
C VAL A 141 0.98 2.11 -20.54
N LEU A 142 1.41 1.51 -19.43
CA LEU A 142 0.57 0.62 -18.63
C LEU A 142 -0.43 1.44 -17.81
N THR A 143 -0.03 2.56 -17.19
CA THR A 143 -0.99 3.45 -16.50
C THR A 143 -2.06 3.96 -17.46
N ASP A 144 -1.68 4.36 -18.68
CA ASP A 144 -2.61 4.84 -19.71
C ASP A 144 -3.53 3.74 -20.24
N LYS A 145 -3.08 2.47 -20.28
CA LYS A 145 -3.96 1.33 -20.59
C LYS A 145 -4.98 1.12 -19.47
N TYR A 146 -4.50 1.10 -18.23
CA TYR A 146 -5.33 0.87 -17.05
C TYR A 146 -6.34 2.00 -16.80
N GLU A 147 -5.95 3.27 -16.98
CA GLU A 147 -6.87 4.40 -16.96
C GLU A 147 -7.95 4.22 -18.04
N ARG A 148 -7.59 3.83 -19.27
CA ARG A 148 -8.56 3.58 -20.36
C ARG A 148 -9.55 2.46 -20.02
N ASP A 149 -9.07 1.34 -19.51
CA ASP A 149 -9.93 0.18 -19.20
C ASP A 149 -10.92 0.53 -18.05
N ALA A 150 -10.48 1.32 -17.06
CA ALA A 150 -11.34 1.88 -16.00
C ALA A 150 -12.43 2.83 -16.55
N ILE A 151 -12.05 3.71 -17.48
CA ILE A 151 -12.94 4.67 -18.17
C ILE A 151 -14.05 3.94 -18.95
N VAL A 152 -13.70 2.91 -19.72
CA VAL A 152 -14.62 2.15 -20.58
C VAL A 152 -15.74 1.52 -19.77
N TYR A 153 -15.38 0.95 -18.62
CA TYR A 153 -16.31 0.24 -17.76
C TYR A 153 -17.22 1.16 -16.96
N GLN A 154 -16.69 2.22 -16.33
CA GLN A 154 -17.51 3.09 -15.48
C GLN A 154 -18.53 3.93 -16.26
N THR A 155 -18.29 4.19 -17.55
CA THR A 155 -19.21 4.99 -18.38
C THR A 155 -20.39 4.18 -18.91
N GLY A 156 -20.29 2.85 -18.97
CA GLY A 156 -21.35 1.98 -19.48
C GLY A 156 -21.77 2.26 -20.94
N ILE A 157 -20.99 3.04 -21.70
CA ILE A 157 -21.33 3.46 -23.06
C ILE A 157 -21.07 2.29 -24.04
N PRO A 158 -22.09 1.72 -24.69
CA PRO A 158 -21.89 0.68 -25.69
C PRO A 158 -21.02 1.21 -26.84
N GLY A 159 -19.92 0.54 -27.14
CA GLY A 159 -19.03 0.90 -28.27
C GLY A 159 -17.91 1.90 -27.95
N ILE A 160 -17.72 2.30 -26.69
CA ILE A 160 -16.63 3.23 -26.33
C ILE A 160 -15.23 2.62 -26.53
N SER A 161 -15.04 1.29 -26.39
CA SER A 161 -13.76 0.65 -26.73
C SER A 161 -13.43 0.82 -28.22
N LYS A 162 -14.43 0.63 -29.09
CA LYS A 162 -14.30 0.81 -30.54
C LYS A 162 -14.06 2.28 -30.92
N PHE A 163 -14.67 3.22 -30.19
CA PHE A 163 -14.40 4.65 -30.33
C PHE A 163 -12.97 5.01 -29.89
N LEU A 164 -12.48 4.47 -28.77
CA LEU A 164 -11.11 4.68 -28.32
C LEU A 164 -10.06 4.05 -29.27
N GLU A 165 -10.36 2.89 -29.85
CA GLU A 165 -9.56 2.26 -30.91
C GLU A 165 -9.51 3.13 -32.18
N ILE A 166 -10.64 3.73 -32.57
CA ILE A 166 -10.71 4.69 -33.67
C ILE A 166 -9.85 5.92 -33.32
N LEU A 167 -9.97 6.48 -32.12
CA LEU A 167 -9.14 7.64 -31.71
C LEU A 167 -7.64 7.35 -31.73
N ASP A 168 -7.24 6.13 -31.37
CA ASP A 168 -5.86 5.64 -31.50
C ASP A 168 -5.43 5.55 -32.98
N TYR A 169 -6.30 5.04 -33.86
CA TYR A 169 -6.06 4.95 -35.31
C TYR A 169 -5.87 6.33 -35.98
N TRP A 170 -6.60 7.35 -35.53
CA TRP A 170 -6.56 8.71 -36.11
C TRP A 170 -5.55 9.66 -35.44
N ASN A 171 -4.73 9.19 -34.49
CA ASN A 171 -3.76 10.00 -33.75
C ASN A 171 -4.36 11.22 -33.01
N LEU A 172 -5.68 11.23 -32.80
CA LEU A 172 -6.44 12.27 -32.07
C LEU A 172 -6.31 12.13 -30.54
N ARG A 173 -5.63 11.07 -30.10
CA ARG A 173 -5.44 10.67 -28.70
C ARG A 173 -4.89 11.79 -27.82
N ASP A 174 -3.86 12.51 -28.26
CA ASP A 174 -3.25 13.58 -27.45
C ASP A 174 -4.15 14.81 -27.30
N VAL A 175 -5.01 15.07 -28.28
CA VAL A 175 -5.91 16.23 -28.31
C VAL A 175 -7.14 16.00 -27.41
N LEU A 176 -7.72 14.80 -27.45
CA LEU A 176 -8.95 14.47 -26.73
C LEU A 176 -8.71 13.88 -25.33
N ARG A 177 -7.51 13.36 -25.04
CA ARG A 177 -7.15 12.76 -23.74
C ARG A 177 -7.44 13.65 -22.52
N PRO A 178 -7.10 14.96 -22.50
CA PRO A 178 -7.43 15.80 -21.36
C PRO A 178 -8.95 15.91 -21.13
N HIS A 179 -9.74 15.81 -22.20
CA HIS A 179 -11.19 15.99 -22.16
C HIS A 179 -11.90 14.69 -21.74
N VAL A 180 -11.42 13.53 -22.20
CA VAL A 180 -11.90 12.21 -21.75
C VAL A 180 -11.51 11.93 -20.29
N LYS A 181 -10.26 12.23 -19.91
CA LYS A 181 -9.80 12.14 -18.51
C LYS A 181 -10.62 13.07 -17.61
N LYS A 182 -10.86 14.31 -18.05
CA LYS A 182 -11.74 15.26 -17.35
C LYS A 182 -13.18 14.74 -17.24
N LEU A 183 -13.74 14.14 -18.29
CA LEU A 183 -15.10 13.58 -18.29
C LEU A 183 -15.22 12.40 -17.33
N VAL A 184 -14.25 11.48 -17.29
CA VAL A 184 -14.29 10.33 -16.39
C VAL A 184 -14.00 10.76 -14.96
N ASN A 185 -13.04 11.64 -14.76
CA ASN A 185 -12.80 12.21 -13.43
C ASN A 185 -14.01 12.99 -12.91
N MET A 186 -14.82 13.57 -13.82
CA MET A 186 -16.08 14.26 -13.52
C MET A 186 -17.23 13.28 -13.22
N VAL A 187 -17.32 12.15 -13.92
CA VAL A 187 -18.41 11.16 -13.77
C VAL A 187 -18.13 10.16 -12.65
N CYS A 188 -16.87 9.82 -12.41
CA CYS A 188 -16.46 8.68 -11.60
C CYS A 188 -15.57 9.05 -10.40
N GLY A 189 -15.22 10.32 -10.25
CA GLY A 189 -14.18 10.77 -9.33
C GLY A 189 -12.77 10.43 -9.84
N HIS A 190 -11.75 11.09 -9.28
CA HIS A 190 -10.36 10.80 -9.62
C HIS A 190 -9.94 9.47 -8.97
N VAL A 191 -10.09 8.36 -9.70
CA VAL A 191 -9.85 6.98 -9.23
C VAL A 191 -8.40 6.76 -8.78
N MET A 192 -7.44 7.43 -9.43
CA MET A 192 -6.03 7.44 -9.04
C MET A 192 -5.52 8.88 -9.00
N ARG A 193 -5.61 9.52 -7.83
CA ARG A 193 -5.12 10.89 -7.68
C ARG A 193 -3.60 10.95 -7.71
N ASP A 194 -3.05 11.85 -8.51
CA ASP A 194 -1.63 12.19 -8.40
C ASP A 194 -1.37 13.21 -7.28
N VAL A 195 -0.10 13.47 -6.96
CA VAL A 195 0.29 14.40 -5.89
C VAL A 195 -0.27 15.81 -6.13
N GLN A 196 -0.34 16.30 -7.36
CA GLN A 196 -0.87 17.64 -7.65
C GLN A 196 -2.38 17.70 -7.36
N GLU A 197 -3.11 16.65 -7.73
CA GLU A 197 -4.54 16.52 -7.42
C GLU A 197 -4.78 16.34 -5.91
N MET A 198 -3.88 15.67 -5.18
CA MET A 198 -3.92 15.58 -3.71
C MET A 198 -3.62 16.93 -3.04
N GLU A 199 -2.75 17.76 -3.61
CA GLU A 199 -2.46 19.11 -3.11
C GLU A 199 -3.65 20.07 -3.28
N GLN A 200 -4.53 19.80 -4.24
CA GLN A 200 -5.74 20.60 -4.51
C GLN A 200 -6.96 20.17 -3.69
N MET A 201 -6.89 19.04 -2.97
CA MET A 201 -7.99 18.60 -2.11
C MET A 201 -8.29 19.65 -1.04
N THR A 202 -9.56 20.02 -0.87
CA THR A 202 -10.01 20.97 0.15
C THR A 202 -10.46 20.30 1.43
N GLU A 203 -10.88 19.02 1.35
CA GLU A 203 -11.24 18.20 2.51
C GLU A 203 -9.99 17.61 3.17
N THR A 204 -10.16 17.17 4.42
CA THR A 204 -9.14 16.41 5.16
C THR A 204 -8.72 15.18 4.37
N ARG A 205 -7.40 15.00 4.19
CA ARG A 205 -6.87 13.91 3.35
C ARG A 205 -6.58 12.68 4.18
N ILE A 206 -7.18 11.56 3.80
CA ILE A 206 -6.87 10.24 4.34
C ILE A 206 -5.98 9.51 3.34
N ILE A 207 -4.67 9.51 3.53
CA ILE A 207 -3.71 9.09 2.51
C ILE A 207 -3.24 7.67 2.80
N LYS A 208 -3.40 6.75 1.84
CA LYS A 208 -2.81 5.41 1.91
C LYS A 208 -1.39 5.44 1.36
N SER A 209 -0.47 4.77 2.03
CA SER A 209 0.82 4.40 1.43
C SER A 209 1.36 3.08 1.99
N HIS A 210 2.15 2.39 1.16
CA HIS A 210 2.96 1.24 1.53
C HIS A 210 4.45 1.59 1.62
N LEU A 211 4.82 2.85 1.43
CA LEU A 211 6.20 3.30 1.57
C LEU A 211 6.61 3.35 3.06
N PRO A 212 7.88 3.04 3.37
CA PRO A 212 8.45 3.30 4.69
C PRO A 212 8.55 4.81 4.94
N LEU A 213 8.62 5.20 6.22
CA LEU A 213 8.56 6.61 6.62
C LEU A 213 9.71 7.45 6.02
N TYR A 214 10.89 6.86 5.85
CA TYR A 214 12.04 7.56 5.27
C TYR A 214 11.90 7.85 3.76
N LEU A 215 10.95 7.22 3.06
CA LEU A 215 10.59 7.53 1.67
C LEU A 215 9.43 8.52 1.56
N LEU A 216 8.90 8.99 2.69
CA LEU A 216 7.86 10.01 2.77
C LEU A 216 8.47 11.35 3.21
N ASN A 217 7.66 12.41 3.13
CA ASN A 217 8.10 13.75 3.51
C ASN A 217 8.69 13.77 4.95
N PRO A 218 9.90 14.33 5.18
CA PRO A 218 10.54 14.30 6.48
C PRO A 218 9.80 15.08 7.58
N GLU A 219 8.91 16.00 7.19
CA GLU A 219 8.06 16.75 8.12
C GLU A 219 6.74 16.04 8.45
N LEU A 220 6.53 14.82 7.93
CA LEU A 220 5.29 14.06 8.08
C LEU A 220 4.87 13.91 9.53
N LEU A 221 5.70 13.29 10.37
CA LEU A 221 5.35 13.06 11.77
C LEU A 221 5.29 14.34 12.61
N LYS A 222 5.96 15.41 12.18
CA LYS A 222 5.87 16.73 12.84
C LYS A 222 4.53 17.43 12.56
N THR A 223 3.87 17.08 11.46
CA THR A 223 2.72 17.81 10.93
C THR A 223 1.43 17.01 10.99
N SER A 224 1.44 15.76 10.51
CA SER A 224 0.23 14.96 10.28
C SER A 224 0.23 13.70 11.14
N LYS A 225 -0.95 13.09 11.29
CA LYS A 225 -1.10 11.81 12.00
C LYS A 225 -0.81 10.63 11.07
N VAL A 226 -0.24 9.58 11.61
CA VAL A 226 0.04 8.31 10.94
C VAL A 226 -0.58 7.18 11.76
N VAL A 227 -1.41 6.36 11.13
CA VAL A 227 -1.84 5.07 11.67
C VAL A 227 -1.08 3.98 10.91
N TYR A 228 -0.19 3.28 11.60
CA TYR A 228 0.56 2.16 11.05
C TYR A 228 -0.08 0.84 11.46
N VAL A 229 -0.37 -0.05 10.50
CA VAL A 229 -0.88 -1.40 10.81
C VAL A 229 0.16 -2.47 10.51
N ALA A 230 0.50 -3.24 11.55
CA ALA A 230 1.34 -4.42 11.49
C ALA A 230 0.50 -5.69 11.51
N ARG A 231 1.04 -6.80 11.01
CA ARG A 231 0.41 -8.12 11.05
C ARG A 231 1.49 -9.19 11.17
N ASN A 232 1.16 -10.32 11.77
CA ASN A 232 2.10 -11.42 11.88
C ASN A 232 2.67 -11.82 10.48
N PRO A 233 3.99 -12.03 10.37
CA PRO A 233 4.67 -12.25 9.09
C PRO A 233 4.17 -13.48 8.33
N LYS A 234 3.74 -14.53 9.04
CA LYS A 234 3.28 -15.79 8.42
C LYS A 234 2.00 -15.59 7.63
N ASP A 235 0.99 -14.96 8.22
CA ASP A 235 -0.25 -14.64 7.51
C ASP A 235 -0.07 -13.56 6.45
N VAL A 236 0.85 -12.61 6.66
CA VAL A 236 1.22 -11.64 5.62
C VAL A 236 1.75 -12.36 4.39
N LEU A 237 2.69 -13.29 4.55
CA LEU A 237 3.28 -14.05 3.44
C LEU A 237 2.20 -14.79 2.65
N VAL A 238 1.32 -15.55 3.32
CA VAL A 238 0.20 -16.24 2.65
C VAL A 238 -0.74 -15.26 1.95
N SER A 239 -1.13 -14.18 2.62
CA SER A 239 -2.01 -13.18 2.02
C SER A 239 -1.35 -12.47 0.83
N TYR A 240 -0.03 -12.34 0.84
CA TYR A 240 0.71 -11.64 -0.20
C TYR A 240 1.00 -12.52 -1.41
N PHE A 241 1.23 -13.82 -1.19
CA PHE A 241 1.24 -14.83 -2.24
C PHE A 241 -0.07 -14.81 -3.04
N HIS A 242 -1.21 -14.93 -2.34
CA HIS A 242 -2.52 -14.88 -3.01
C HIS A 242 -2.79 -13.54 -3.70
N TYR A 243 -2.27 -12.43 -3.16
CA TYR A 243 -2.38 -11.12 -3.80
C TYR A 243 -1.56 -11.04 -5.09
N HIS A 244 -0.34 -11.58 -5.12
CA HIS A 244 0.48 -11.66 -6.33
C HIS A 244 -0.10 -12.59 -7.39
N LYS A 245 -0.85 -13.62 -6.97
CA LYS A 245 -1.68 -14.44 -7.85
C LYS A 245 -2.91 -13.72 -8.36
N LEU A 246 -3.53 -12.85 -7.54
CA LEU A 246 -4.79 -12.20 -7.87
C LEU A 246 -4.59 -10.97 -8.78
N ILE A 247 -3.63 -10.09 -8.50
CA ILE A 247 -3.49 -8.83 -9.23
C ILE A 247 -2.67 -9.03 -10.50
N HIS A 248 -3.22 -8.65 -11.65
CA HIS A 248 -2.55 -8.71 -12.95
C HIS A 248 -1.33 -7.80 -13.07
N PHE A 249 -1.12 -6.89 -12.13
CA PHE A 249 0.10 -6.11 -12.00
C PHE A 249 1.32 -6.98 -11.65
N HIS A 250 1.11 -8.07 -10.91
CA HIS A 250 2.18 -8.93 -10.43
C HIS A 250 2.40 -10.15 -11.32
N GLN A 251 1.30 -10.72 -11.85
CA GLN A 251 1.29 -11.92 -12.72
C GLN A 251 2.14 -13.09 -12.20
N PHE A 252 2.21 -13.30 -10.88
CA PHE A 252 3.09 -14.32 -10.33
C PHE A 252 2.62 -15.74 -10.70
N THR A 253 3.49 -16.56 -11.28
CA THR A 253 3.15 -17.89 -11.81
C THR A 253 3.65 -19.05 -10.94
N GLY A 254 4.62 -18.82 -10.03
CA GLY A 254 5.19 -19.84 -9.12
C GLY A 254 4.27 -20.33 -8.01
N ASP A 255 4.76 -21.23 -7.16
CA ASP A 255 4.06 -21.78 -5.99
C ASP A 255 4.31 -20.97 -4.70
N LEU A 256 3.79 -21.44 -3.56
CA LEU A 256 3.92 -20.74 -2.29
C LEU A 256 5.35 -20.77 -1.76
N GLU A 257 6.04 -21.89 -1.94
CA GLU A 257 7.40 -22.15 -1.50
C GLU A 257 8.39 -21.24 -2.23
N SER A 258 8.31 -21.18 -3.56
CA SER A 258 9.10 -20.24 -4.36
C SER A 258 8.77 -18.79 -4.02
N PHE A 259 7.49 -18.45 -3.80
CA PHE A 259 7.12 -17.11 -3.35
C PHE A 259 7.71 -16.76 -1.99
N ALA A 260 7.68 -17.68 -1.03
CA ALA A 260 8.25 -17.49 0.29
C ALA A 260 9.76 -17.20 0.20
N ASP A 261 10.46 -17.91 -0.69
CA ASP A 261 11.88 -17.69 -0.93
C ASP A 261 12.16 -16.30 -1.51
N TYR A 262 11.37 -15.85 -2.50
CA TYR A 262 11.48 -14.49 -3.02
C TYR A 262 11.13 -13.43 -1.97
N PHE A 263 10.14 -13.69 -1.12
CA PHE A 263 9.72 -12.78 -0.06
C PHE A 263 10.80 -12.63 1.03
N MET A 264 11.37 -13.74 1.50
CA MET A 264 12.43 -13.75 2.53
C MET A 264 13.79 -13.26 2.02
N SER A 265 14.02 -13.29 0.70
CA SER A 265 15.25 -12.79 0.06
C SER A 265 15.13 -11.39 -0.52
N ASP A 266 14.08 -10.64 -0.16
CA ASP A 266 13.83 -9.27 -0.58
C ASP A 266 13.76 -9.07 -2.11
N LYS A 267 13.13 -10.02 -2.80
CA LYS A 267 12.97 -10.04 -4.27
C LYS A 267 11.51 -9.87 -4.71
N VAL A 268 10.70 -9.25 -3.88
CA VAL A 268 9.31 -8.89 -4.20
C VAL A 268 9.08 -7.40 -3.99
N TYR A 269 8.13 -6.84 -4.73
CA TYR A 269 7.68 -5.45 -4.52
C TYR A 269 7.39 -5.20 -3.03
N ALA A 270 7.75 -4.01 -2.55
CA ALA A 270 7.58 -3.55 -1.17
C ALA A 270 8.34 -4.30 -0.06
N SER A 271 9.17 -5.31 -0.37
CA SER A 271 10.13 -5.88 0.59
C SER A 271 11.27 -4.87 0.87
N PRO A 272 12.12 -5.03 1.91
CA PRO A 272 12.11 -6.03 2.98
C PRO A 272 10.99 -5.81 4.01
N PHE A 273 10.33 -6.89 4.43
CA PHE A 273 9.22 -6.83 5.38
C PHE A 273 9.62 -6.25 6.75
N PHE A 274 10.68 -6.78 7.35
CA PHE A 274 11.09 -6.40 8.71
C PHE A 274 11.68 -4.99 8.80
N PRO A 275 12.65 -4.57 7.97
CA PRO A 275 13.09 -3.18 7.91
C PRO A 275 11.95 -2.16 7.76
N HIS A 276 10.96 -2.42 6.90
CA HIS A 276 9.78 -1.56 6.76
C HIS A 276 9.00 -1.44 8.07
N LEU A 277 8.75 -2.58 8.72
CA LEU A 277 8.03 -2.64 9.98
C LEU A 277 8.79 -1.99 11.14
N LEU A 278 10.09 -2.26 11.25
CA LEU A 278 10.95 -1.77 12.31
C LEU A 278 11.17 -0.27 12.21
N ASP A 279 11.13 0.31 11.01
CA ASP A 279 11.14 1.76 10.81
C ASP A 279 9.95 2.42 11.53
N ALA A 280 8.73 1.89 11.36
CA ALA A 280 7.54 2.36 12.07
C ALA A 280 7.56 2.00 13.56
N TRP A 281 8.00 0.78 13.91
CA TRP A 281 8.09 0.33 15.30
C TRP A 281 9.03 1.22 16.12
N SER A 282 10.16 1.64 15.56
CA SER A 282 11.11 2.55 16.22
C SER A 282 10.50 3.90 16.58
N LYS A 283 9.42 4.31 15.89
CA LYS A 283 8.73 5.59 16.04
C LYS A 283 7.37 5.45 16.72
N ARG A 284 7.01 4.25 17.22
CA ARG A 284 5.69 3.95 17.81
C ARG A 284 5.29 4.83 19.00
N HIS A 285 6.26 5.43 19.68
CA HIS A 285 6.03 6.33 20.81
C HIS A 285 5.88 7.81 20.39
N HIS A 286 6.02 8.11 19.10
CA HIS A 286 5.81 9.46 18.58
C HIS A 286 4.32 9.83 18.71
N PRO A 287 3.95 11.03 19.21
CA PRO A 287 2.56 11.39 19.50
C PRO A 287 1.64 11.39 18.26
N ASN A 288 2.21 11.56 17.07
CA ASN A 288 1.52 11.49 15.78
C ASN A 288 1.63 10.13 15.07
N LEU A 289 2.12 9.08 15.73
CA LEU A 289 2.13 7.72 15.18
C LEU A 289 1.34 6.78 16.10
N LEU A 290 0.26 6.20 15.59
CA LEU A 290 -0.46 5.10 16.23
C LEU A 290 -0.04 3.79 15.57
N PHE A 291 0.57 2.89 16.34
CA PHE A 291 0.93 1.55 15.87
C PHE A 291 -0.15 0.54 16.30
N VAL A 292 -0.73 -0.17 15.35
CA VAL A 292 -1.84 -1.12 15.54
C VAL A 292 -1.44 -2.49 15.01
N PHE A 293 -1.80 -3.56 15.71
CA PHE A 293 -1.71 -4.92 15.18
C PHE A 293 -3.03 -5.35 14.56
N TYR A 294 -2.97 -5.99 13.40
CA TYR A 294 -4.12 -6.61 12.75
C TYR A 294 -4.82 -7.60 13.68
N GLU A 295 -4.03 -8.34 14.46
CA GLU A 295 -4.52 -9.31 15.44
C GLU A 295 -5.29 -8.64 16.59
N ASP A 296 -5.00 -7.39 16.92
CA ASP A 296 -5.74 -6.66 17.94
C ASP A 296 -7.12 -6.25 17.42
N LEU A 297 -7.21 -5.83 16.14
CA LEU A 297 -8.49 -5.57 15.47
C LEU A 297 -9.38 -6.81 15.40
N LYS A 298 -8.77 -8.00 15.31
CA LYS A 298 -9.47 -9.28 15.32
C LYS A 298 -9.88 -9.72 16.72
N ARG A 299 -9.15 -9.31 17.76
CA ARG A 299 -9.36 -9.72 19.15
C ARG A 299 -10.38 -8.84 19.86
N ASP A 300 -10.34 -7.53 19.62
CA ASP A 300 -11.26 -6.55 20.20
C ASP A 300 -11.45 -5.38 19.23
N LEU A 301 -12.33 -5.58 18.23
CA LEU A 301 -12.57 -4.56 17.21
C LEU A 301 -13.05 -3.24 17.82
N ARG A 302 -13.98 -3.30 18.79
CA ARG A 302 -14.55 -2.09 19.40
C ARG A 302 -13.49 -1.30 20.16
N GLY A 303 -12.65 -1.97 20.94
CA GLY A 303 -11.54 -1.34 21.68
C GLY A 303 -10.53 -0.66 20.75
N GLU A 304 -10.15 -1.32 19.64
CA GLU A 304 -9.25 -0.72 18.66
C GLU A 304 -9.89 0.48 17.92
N ILE A 305 -11.18 0.44 17.62
CA ILE A 305 -11.92 1.60 17.08
C ILE A 305 -11.83 2.78 18.05
N GLN A 306 -12.06 2.55 19.34
CA GLN A 306 -11.97 3.60 20.36
C GLN A 306 -10.56 4.19 20.45
N LYS A 307 -9.50 3.36 20.38
CA LYS A 307 -8.11 3.84 20.32
C LYS A 307 -7.87 4.76 19.12
N VAL A 308 -8.35 4.39 17.93
CA VAL A 308 -8.25 5.22 16.73
C VAL A 308 -9.03 6.53 16.90
N VAL A 309 -10.26 6.50 17.43
CA VAL A 309 -11.07 7.69 17.71
C VAL A 309 -10.33 8.65 18.64
N SER A 310 -9.79 8.16 19.76
CA SER A 310 -9.01 8.95 20.71
C SER A 310 -7.74 9.52 20.07
N PHE A 311 -6.99 8.69 19.33
CA PHE A 311 -5.78 9.15 18.64
C PHE A 311 -6.07 10.25 17.62
N LEU A 312 -7.19 10.16 16.88
CA LEU A 312 -7.59 11.20 15.94
C LEU A 312 -8.14 12.46 16.64
N GLY A 313 -8.36 12.44 17.96
CA GLY A 313 -8.92 13.56 18.70
C GLY A 313 -10.39 13.79 18.35
N LYS A 314 -11.12 12.71 18.03
CA LYS A 314 -12.54 12.73 17.68
C LYS A 314 -13.36 12.13 18.83
N SER A 315 -14.67 12.30 18.75
CA SER A 315 -15.64 11.74 19.69
C SER A 315 -16.81 11.16 18.90
N LEU A 316 -17.22 9.94 19.24
CA LEU A 316 -18.38 9.28 18.67
C LEU A 316 -19.40 9.00 19.78
N SER A 317 -20.69 9.08 19.46
CA SER A 317 -21.73 8.57 20.35
C SER A 317 -21.68 7.04 20.44
N GLU A 318 -22.28 6.45 21.48
CA GLU A 318 -22.41 4.99 21.60
C GLU A 318 -23.13 4.37 20.40
N GLU A 319 -24.10 5.08 19.82
CA GLU A 319 -24.80 4.67 18.61
C GLU A 319 -23.86 4.65 17.39
N GLN A 320 -23.10 5.73 17.17
CA GLN A 320 -22.11 5.80 16.10
C GLN A 320 -21.05 4.71 16.24
N LEU A 321 -20.53 4.52 17.45
CA LEU A 321 -19.51 3.50 17.74
C LEU A 321 -20.05 2.09 17.48
N THR A 322 -21.29 1.80 17.88
CA THR A 322 -21.92 0.50 17.64
C THR A 322 -22.15 0.24 16.16
N LYS A 323 -22.68 1.23 15.43
CA LYS A 323 -22.90 1.11 13.98
C LYS A 323 -21.59 0.97 13.20
N LEU A 324 -20.56 1.72 13.58
CA LEU A 324 -19.23 1.61 13.00
C LEU A 324 -18.60 0.25 13.26
N THR A 325 -18.74 -0.28 14.48
CA THR A 325 -18.25 -1.63 14.83
C THR A 325 -18.91 -2.67 13.95
N GLU A 326 -20.24 -2.64 13.78
CA GLU A 326 -20.98 -3.58 12.93
C GLU A 326 -20.59 -3.45 11.45
N HIS A 327 -20.45 -2.21 10.93
CA HIS A 327 -20.01 -1.95 9.55
C HIS A 327 -18.63 -2.53 9.24
N LEU A 328 -17.75 -2.54 10.23
CA LEU A 328 -16.37 -3.01 10.11
C LEU A 328 -16.21 -4.50 10.39
N ARG A 329 -17.28 -5.22 10.80
CA ARG A 329 -17.22 -6.68 10.92
C ARG A 329 -16.93 -7.31 9.57
N LEU A 330 -16.02 -8.28 9.55
CA LEU A 330 -15.42 -8.75 8.31
C LEU A 330 -16.44 -9.37 7.32
N ASP A 331 -17.45 -10.07 7.83
CA ASP A 331 -18.52 -10.69 7.03
C ASP A 331 -19.42 -9.66 6.33
N GLN A 332 -19.59 -8.47 6.93
CA GLN A 332 -20.22 -7.31 6.30
C GLN A 332 -19.25 -6.59 5.38
N PHE A 333 -18.03 -6.32 5.87
CA PHE A 333 -16.99 -5.57 5.19
C PHE A 333 -16.59 -6.22 3.85
N ALA A 334 -16.51 -7.55 3.80
CA ALA A 334 -16.20 -8.29 2.57
C ALA A 334 -17.26 -8.13 1.47
N LYS A 335 -18.52 -7.88 1.84
CA LYS A 335 -19.65 -7.69 0.91
C LYS A 335 -19.80 -6.24 0.46
N ASN A 336 -19.12 -5.29 1.11
CA ASN A 336 -19.25 -3.87 0.80
C ASN A 336 -18.50 -3.53 -0.51
N GLU A 337 -19.26 -3.19 -1.55
CA GLU A 337 -18.75 -2.85 -2.89
C GLU A 337 -17.83 -1.63 -2.91
N ALA A 338 -17.94 -0.72 -1.94
CA ALA A 338 -17.07 0.45 -1.84
C ALA A 338 -15.62 0.09 -1.46
N VAL A 339 -15.39 -1.09 -0.87
CA VAL A 339 -14.08 -1.49 -0.29
C VAL A 339 -13.57 -2.84 -0.77
N ASN A 340 -14.43 -3.71 -1.31
CA ASN A 340 -14.04 -5.07 -1.70
C ASN A 340 -13.29 -5.16 -3.04
N TYR A 341 -13.30 -4.08 -3.82
CA TYR A 341 -12.65 -3.97 -5.13
C TYR A 341 -13.10 -5.01 -6.17
N GLU A 342 -14.25 -5.67 -6.02
CA GLU A 342 -14.69 -6.71 -6.96
C GLU A 342 -14.83 -6.17 -8.40
N VAL A 343 -15.16 -4.88 -8.54
CA VAL A 343 -15.15 -4.13 -9.80
C VAL A 343 -13.84 -4.26 -10.58
N CYS A 344 -12.70 -4.40 -9.89
CA CYS A 344 -11.39 -4.56 -10.52
C CYS A 344 -11.24 -5.87 -11.30
N LYS A 345 -12.08 -6.89 -11.06
CA LYS A 345 -12.12 -8.10 -11.89
C LYS A 345 -12.71 -7.80 -13.26
N GLU A 346 -13.84 -7.10 -13.28
CA GLU A 346 -14.54 -6.72 -14.51
C GLU A 346 -13.70 -5.77 -15.37
N LEU A 347 -12.89 -4.94 -14.70
CA LEU A 347 -11.89 -4.07 -15.31
C LEU A 347 -10.62 -4.77 -15.81
N GLY A 348 -10.46 -6.07 -15.56
CA GLY A 348 -9.27 -6.81 -15.95
C GLY A 348 -8.01 -6.45 -15.17
N PHE A 349 -8.13 -5.89 -13.96
CA PHE A 349 -7.01 -5.67 -13.03
C PHE A 349 -6.75 -6.88 -12.13
N MET A 350 -7.76 -7.71 -11.90
CA MET A 350 -7.67 -8.89 -11.06
C MET A 350 -8.11 -10.12 -11.83
N ASN A 351 -7.52 -11.26 -11.48
CA ASN A 351 -8.01 -12.57 -11.88
C ASN A 351 -9.43 -12.80 -11.33
N ASN A 352 -10.25 -13.52 -12.10
CA ASN A 352 -11.62 -13.85 -11.70
C ASN A 352 -11.66 -14.85 -10.53
N SER A 353 -10.59 -15.62 -10.32
CA SER A 353 -10.43 -16.57 -9.22
C SER A 353 -9.85 -15.90 -7.97
N GLY A 354 -10.61 -15.93 -6.87
CA GLY A 354 -10.22 -15.36 -5.59
C GLY A 354 -10.86 -14.00 -5.32
N HIS A 355 -10.61 -13.42 -4.14
CA HIS A 355 -11.20 -12.16 -3.68
C HIS A 355 -10.14 -11.29 -3.01
N PHE A 356 -10.27 -9.97 -3.14
CA PHE A 356 -9.32 -9.03 -2.51
C PHE A 356 -9.42 -9.07 -0.98
N ILE A 357 -10.66 -9.10 -0.45
CA ILE A 357 -10.96 -9.43 0.94
C ILE A 357 -11.20 -10.94 1.00
N ARG A 358 -10.19 -11.70 1.48
CA ARG A 358 -10.14 -13.17 1.35
C ARG A 358 -10.81 -13.92 2.51
N LYS A 359 -10.05 -14.16 3.59
CA LYS A 359 -10.54 -14.88 4.79
C LYS A 359 -10.61 -14.02 6.04
N GLY A 360 -9.76 -12.99 6.12
CA GLY A 360 -9.57 -12.11 7.29
C GLY A 360 -9.51 -12.82 8.65
N LYS A 361 -8.76 -13.92 8.68
CA LYS A 361 -8.44 -14.68 9.91
C LYS A 361 -6.98 -14.50 10.29
N THR A 362 -6.71 -14.66 11.58
CA THR A 362 -5.38 -14.88 12.15
C THR A 362 -5.13 -16.39 12.25
N GLY A 363 -3.95 -16.85 11.85
CA GLY A 363 -3.54 -18.25 11.91
C GLY A 363 -3.83 -19.08 10.65
N ASP A 364 -4.26 -18.45 9.54
CA ASP A 364 -4.57 -19.22 8.32
C ASP A 364 -3.32 -19.85 7.73
N TRP A 365 -2.13 -19.30 7.99
CA TRP A 365 -0.83 -19.84 7.57
C TRP A 365 -0.63 -21.33 7.86
N LYS A 366 -1.23 -21.86 8.93
CA LYS A 366 -1.18 -23.30 9.28
C LYS A 366 -1.81 -24.20 8.22
N ASN A 367 -2.75 -23.69 7.45
CA ASN A 367 -3.42 -24.44 6.39
C ASN A 367 -2.61 -24.47 5.09
N HIS A 368 -1.49 -23.75 5.01
CA HIS A 368 -0.70 -23.60 3.79
C HIS A 368 0.75 -24.03 3.94
N PHE A 369 1.37 -23.84 5.11
CA PHE A 369 2.78 -24.16 5.27
C PHE A 369 3.01 -25.65 5.52
N SER A 370 3.95 -26.22 4.77
CA SER A 370 4.58 -27.48 5.17
C SER A 370 5.40 -27.29 6.46
N PRO A 371 5.68 -28.38 7.21
CA PRO A 371 6.55 -28.31 8.38
C PRO A 371 7.93 -27.70 8.05
N GLU A 372 8.49 -28.01 6.89
CA GLU A 372 9.79 -27.53 6.43
C GLU A 372 9.75 -26.02 6.12
N LEU A 373 8.72 -25.57 5.40
CA LEU A 373 8.53 -24.16 5.09
C LEU A 373 8.30 -23.35 6.38
N ASN A 374 7.49 -23.87 7.30
CA ASN A 374 7.26 -23.23 8.58
C ASN A 374 8.56 -23.05 9.38
N ALA A 375 9.39 -24.09 9.48
CA ALA A 375 10.67 -24.01 10.19
C ALA A 375 11.63 -22.97 9.56
N LYS A 376 11.68 -22.90 8.23
CA LYS A 376 12.47 -21.88 7.51
C LYS A 376 11.99 -20.46 7.81
N ILE A 377 10.68 -20.26 7.81
CA ILE A 377 10.06 -18.96 8.12
C ILE A 377 10.27 -18.59 9.59
N ASP A 378 10.19 -19.54 10.52
CA ASP A 378 10.45 -19.29 11.94
C ASP A 378 11.88 -18.78 12.18
N LEU A 379 12.87 -19.42 11.55
CA LEU A 379 14.27 -18.96 11.62
C LEU A 379 14.46 -17.57 10.99
N TRP A 380 13.80 -17.30 9.86
CA TRP A 380 13.83 -15.97 9.22
C TRP A 380 13.21 -14.88 10.12
N ILE A 381 12.10 -15.18 10.79
CA ILE A 381 11.46 -14.27 11.75
C ILE A 381 12.37 -14.01 12.94
N GLU A 382 12.89 -15.07 13.58
CA GLU A 382 13.78 -14.97 14.74
C GLU A 382 15.01 -14.12 14.44
N SER A 383 15.66 -14.39 13.30
CA SER A 383 16.86 -13.67 12.87
C SER A 383 16.59 -12.17 12.66
N ASN A 384 15.44 -11.81 12.10
CA ASN A 384 15.11 -10.41 11.82
C ASN A 384 14.58 -9.64 13.04
N LEU A 385 14.02 -10.34 14.04
CA LEU A 385 13.55 -9.73 15.28
C LEU A 385 14.62 -9.70 16.38
N GLN A 386 15.76 -10.35 16.15
CA GLN A 386 16.87 -10.38 17.09
C GLN A 386 17.28 -8.96 17.50
N GLY A 387 17.32 -8.70 18.81
CA GLY A 387 17.68 -7.41 19.37
C GLY A 387 16.54 -6.37 19.38
N THR A 388 15.33 -6.74 18.98
CA THR A 388 14.14 -5.89 19.05
C THR A 388 13.21 -6.35 20.17
N ASP A 389 12.35 -5.46 20.66
CA ASP A 389 11.26 -5.78 21.61
C ASP A 389 9.92 -6.06 20.91
N LEU A 390 9.93 -6.16 19.57
CA LEU A 390 8.75 -6.45 18.78
C LEU A 390 8.44 -7.95 18.85
N SER A 391 7.20 -8.28 19.17
CA SER A 391 6.66 -9.64 19.13
C SER A 391 5.30 -9.66 18.45
N PHE A 392 4.88 -10.84 18.02
CA PHE A 392 3.61 -11.03 17.33
C PHE A 392 2.78 -12.11 18.00
N VAL A 393 1.48 -11.86 18.04
CA VAL A 393 0.48 -12.92 18.20
C VAL A 393 0.32 -13.59 16.85
N THR A 394 0.61 -14.89 16.76
CA THR A 394 0.49 -15.62 15.49
C THR A 394 -0.90 -16.22 15.28
N GLU A 395 -1.66 -16.38 16.36
CA GLU A 395 -2.96 -17.05 16.43
C GLU A 395 -3.80 -16.50 17.57
N LEU A 396 -5.12 -16.55 17.39
CA LEU A 396 -6.09 -16.14 18.40
C LEU A 396 -7.07 -17.29 18.63
N ASP A 397 -7.32 -17.62 19.90
CA ASP A 397 -8.33 -18.62 20.28
C ASP A 397 -9.75 -18.16 19.92
N GLN A 398 -10.00 -16.86 20.03
CA GLN A 398 -11.24 -16.19 19.65
C GLN A 398 -10.91 -14.96 18.81
N GLN A 399 -11.63 -14.80 17.70
CA GLN A 399 -11.48 -13.67 16.79
C GLN A 399 -12.84 -13.34 16.17
N ASP A 400 -13.12 -12.05 16.03
CA ASP A 400 -14.40 -11.51 15.53
C ASP A 400 -14.74 -11.89 14.08
#